data_AF-A0A2A5VWA1-F1
#
_entry.id   AF-A0A2A5VWA1-F1
#
_cell.length_a   1.000
_cell.length_b   1.000
_cell.length_c   1.000
_cell.angle_alpha   90.00
_cell.angle_beta   90.00
_cell.angle_gamma   90.00
#
_symmetry.space_group_name_H-M   'P 1'
#
loop_
_entity.id
_entity.type
_entity.pdbx_description
1 polymer ?
#
loop_
_entity_poly.entity_id
_entity_poly.type
_entity_poly.pdbx_seq_one_letter_code
_entity_poly.pdbx_strand_id
1 'polypeptide(L)'
;MRKNYLYASLLLLVLTWVNAPAIVIQLDYSYDTNGFFEQPGSKEAMRKAADLFEALIEDSFLPIDPQAYPGNGNTWTAWVAHPGTGGFVNVVDLIVPEDTVIIFVGGRTLNGPIGLGGPGGISGGGGSPEWVNAVTGRGQPGARSTPATDFAPWGGTIAFNSQSNWHFNPNGRPFGSSAYDFVSTALHELGHVFGIGTAQSWDAQISANQFQGSRSVSAFGGPVPLTNDNSHWRDDGNCPYDPNGVNNIASYTYGSFGTEHGSVQIALLDPQSCLVPYETTLRVLTDLDLAALADIGWELRFPFHIEFEELGPGTSSLRWLSNTGASATLQRAAEPDGPWFDVALATAGDGTRQLVTDPNAPQGKAFYRLSENTSSLSSSSSLIAPRQVELQGVSEADPGNLGRMIREPIMIHSCSVCADCLPDAD
;
A
#
# COMPACT_ATOMS: atom_id res chain seq x y z
N MET A 1 -58.21 -3.97 -28.49
CA MET A 1 -57.14 -4.81 -27.89
C MET A 1 -56.07 -3.89 -27.30
N ARG A 2 -56.02 -3.77 -25.97
CA ARG A 2 -54.98 -2.99 -25.25
C ARG A 2 -53.73 -3.86 -25.15
N LYS A 3 -52.57 -3.38 -25.62
CA LYS A 3 -51.28 -4.01 -25.39
C LYS A 3 -50.66 -3.39 -24.14
N ASN A 4 -50.55 -4.18 -23.08
CA ASN A 4 -49.82 -3.83 -21.87
C ASN A 4 -48.32 -4.04 -22.12
N TYR A 5 -47.50 -3.02 -21.88
CA TYR A 5 -46.06 -3.14 -21.81
C TYR A 5 -45.67 -3.42 -20.36
N LEU A 6 -45.12 -4.61 -20.10
CA LEU A 6 -44.44 -4.94 -18.85
C LEU A 6 -43.00 -4.41 -18.97
N TYR A 7 -42.66 -3.42 -18.14
CA TYR A 7 -41.27 -3.00 -17.93
C TYR A 7 -40.60 -4.04 -17.03
N ALA A 8 -39.67 -4.81 -17.58
CA ALA A 8 -38.77 -5.62 -16.80
C ALA A 8 -37.66 -4.70 -16.24
N SER A 9 -37.69 -4.44 -14.94
CA SER A 9 -36.58 -3.78 -14.25
C SER A 9 -35.38 -4.72 -14.25
N LEU A 10 -34.32 -4.33 -14.97
CA LEU A 10 -33.03 -5.01 -14.96
C LEU A 10 -32.30 -4.65 -13.66
N LEU A 11 -32.21 -5.61 -12.74
CA LEU A 11 -31.41 -5.48 -11.52
C LEU A 11 -29.93 -5.60 -11.93
N LEU A 12 -29.20 -4.50 -11.89
CA LEU A 12 -27.76 -4.45 -12.21
C LEU A 12 -26.97 -4.93 -10.97
N LEU A 13 -26.47 -6.15 -11.01
CA LEU A 13 -25.58 -6.69 -9.98
C LEU A 13 -24.13 -6.25 -10.31
N VAL A 14 -23.60 -5.27 -9.60
CA VAL A 14 -22.20 -4.86 -9.71
C VAL A 14 -21.37 -5.81 -8.84
N LEU A 15 -20.70 -6.77 -9.48
CA LEU A 15 -19.66 -7.59 -8.83
C LEU A 15 -18.34 -6.82 -8.91
N THR A 16 -18.01 -6.08 -7.86
CA THR A 16 -16.65 -5.55 -7.67
C THR A 16 -15.72 -6.69 -7.28
N TRP A 17 -14.75 -7.00 -8.12
CA TRP A 17 -13.63 -7.88 -7.74
C TRP A 17 -12.74 -7.10 -6.79
N VAL A 18 -12.87 -7.36 -5.50
CA VAL A 18 -11.86 -6.95 -4.52
C VAL A 18 -10.81 -8.04 -4.58
N ASN A 19 -9.62 -7.75 -5.12
CA ASN A 19 -8.48 -8.64 -4.93
C ASN A 19 -8.27 -8.77 -3.42
N ALA A 20 -8.23 -10.01 -2.91
CA ALA A 20 -7.85 -10.23 -1.52
C ALA A 20 -6.42 -9.67 -1.31
N PRO A 21 -6.14 -9.01 -0.18
CA PRO A 21 -4.80 -8.51 0.09
C PRO A 21 -3.82 -9.69 0.21
N ALA A 22 -2.56 -9.49 -0.18
CA ALA A 22 -1.56 -10.54 -0.10
C ALA A 22 -1.18 -10.86 1.35
N ILE A 23 -1.21 -9.83 2.22
CA ILE A 23 -1.07 -9.96 3.66
C ILE A 23 -2.30 -9.47 4.41
N VAL A 24 -2.49 -9.97 5.64
CA VAL A 24 -3.52 -9.54 6.58
C VAL A 24 -2.88 -8.97 7.83
N ILE A 25 -3.18 -7.73 8.16
CA ILE A 25 -2.82 -7.08 9.41
C ILE A 25 -3.93 -7.36 10.42
N GLN A 26 -3.65 -8.26 11.36
CA GLN A 26 -4.55 -8.55 12.47
C GLN A 26 -4.31 -7.55 13.60
N LEU A 27 -5.19 -6.55 13.72
CA LEU A 27 -5.19 -5.61 14.84
C LEU A 27 -5.75 -6.28 16.09
N ASP A 28 -4.90 -6.44 17.11
CA ASP A 28 -5.24 -7.03 18.40
C ASP A 28 -5.31 -5.94 19.48
N TYR A 29 -6.50 -5.78 20.07
CA TYR A 29 -6.79 -4.76 21.10
C TYR A 29 -6.73 -5.32 22.53
N SER A 30 -6.33 -6.58 22.72
CA SER A 30 -6.33 -7.26 24.04
C SER A 30 -5.43 -6.57 25.08
N TYR A 31 -4.44 -5.80 24.63
CA TYR A 31 -3.54 -5.02 25.47
C TYR A 31 -3.83 -3.51 25.50
N ASP A 32 -4.97 -3.06 24.96
CA ASP A 32 -5.48 -1.70 25.16
C ASP A 32 -6.12 -1.53 26.55
N THR A 33 -5.33 -1.75 27.60
CA THR A 33 -5.82 -1.77 28.99
C THR A 33 -6.32 -0.43 29.50
N ASN A 34 -6.03 0.67 28.78
CA ASN A 34 -6.46 2.02 29.13
C ASN A 34 -7.69 2.47 28.30
N GLY A 35 -8.20 1.63 27.39
CA GLY A 35 -9.37 1.92 26.57
C GLY A 35 -9.15 3.06 25.57
N PHE A 36 -7.92 3.23 25.05
CA PHE A 36 -7.63 4.25 24.04
C PHE A 36 -8.51 4.08 22.79
N PHE A 37 -8.74 2.82 22.38
CA PHE A 37 -9.53 2.44 21.22
C PHE A 37 -11.03 2.32 21.50
N GLU A 38 -11.49 2.71 22.69
CA GLU A 38 -12.91 2.91 22.98
C GLU A 38 -13.39 4.33 22.61
N GLN A 39 -12.47 5.19 22.16
CA GLN A 39 -12.80 6.50 21.61
C GLN A 39 -13.54 6.39 20.27
N PRO A 40 -14.56 7.23 20.02
CA PRO A 40 -15.29 7.22 18.74
C PRO A 40 -14.36 7.38 17.53
N GLY A 41 -14.49 6.48 16.55
CA GLY A 41 -13.71 6.52 15.30
C GLY A 41 -12.29 5.97 15.37
N SER A 42 -11.73 5.72 16.56
CA SER A 42 -10.34 5.27 16.72
C SER A 42 -10.02 3.92 16.05
N LYS A 43 -10.86 2.91 16.27
CA LYS A 43 -10.73 1.59 15.62
C LYS A 43 -10.89 1.66 14.10
N GLU A 44 -11.81 2.49 13.61
CA GLU A 44 -12.01 2.69 12.16
C GLU A 44 -10.78 3.35 11.52
N ALA A 45 -10.23 4.38 12.18
CA ALA A 45 -9.05 5.09 11.70
C ALA A 45 -7.81 4.17 11.65
N MET A 46 -7.61 3.35 12.68
CA MET A 46 -6.51 2.36 12.71
C MET A 46 -6.68 1.29 11.64
N ARG A 47 -7.90 0.78 11.46
CA ARG A 47 -8.21 -0.20 10.42
C ARG A 47 -7.91 0.36 9.04
N LYS A 48 -8.34 1.58 8.72
CA LYS A 48 -8.05 2.20 7.42
C LYS A 48 -6.56 2.41 7.17
N ALA A 49 -5.78 2.78 8.20
CA ALA A 49 -4.33 2.88 8.09
C ALA A 49 -3.71 1.52 7.74
N ALA A 50 -4.15 0.44 8.40
CA ALA A 50 -3.70 -0.92 8.09
C ALA A 50 -4.16 -1.40 6.69
N ASP A 51 -5.38 -1.08 6.27
CA ASP A 51 -5.90 -1.41 4.93
C ASP A 51 -5.03 -0.83 3.82
N LEU A 52 -4.41 0.34 4.03
CA LEU A 52 -3.49 0.91 3.05
C LEU A 52 -2.24 0.02 2.86
N PHE A 53 -1.62 -0.45 3.95
CA PHE A 53 -0.47 -1.35 3.87
C PHE A 53 -0.85 -2.71 3.24
N GLU A 54 -2.00 -3.27 3.63
CA GLU A 54 -2.52 -4.52 3.02
C GLU A 54 -2.79 -4.38 1.52
N ALA A 55 -3.19 -3.18 1.06
CA ALA A 55 -3.43 -2.92 -0.36
C ALA A 55 -2.13 -2.71 -1.17
N LEU A 56 -1.02 -2.38 -0.49
CA LEU A 56 0.27 -2.08 -1.11
C LEU A 56 1.21 -3.28 -1.14
N ILE A 57 1.22 -4.11 -0.09
CA ILE A 57 2.20 -5.20 0.07
C ILE A 57 1.73 -6.46 -0.68
N GLU A 58 2.65 -7.08 -1.42
CA GLU A 58 2.43 -8.32 -2.19
C GLU A 58 3.14 -9.55 -1.62
N ASP A 59 3.99 -9.37 -0.61
CA ASP A 59 4.69 -10.45 0.06
C ASP A 59 3.72 -11.56 0.50
N SER A 60 4.23 -12.80 0.54
CA SER A 60 3.53 -13.93 1.12
C SER A 60 4.36 -14.56 2.23
N PHE A 61 3.74 -14.92 3.35
CA PHE A 61 4.43 -15.42 4.51
C PHE A 61 3.99 -16.82 4.89
N LEU A 62 4.96 -17.71 5.09
CA LEU A 62 4.68 -18.97 5.76
C LEU A 62 4.10 -18.75 7.17
N PRO A 63 3.20 -19.64 7.64
CA PRO A 63 2.65 -19.58 8.98
C PRO A 63 3.72 -19.87 10.04
N ILE A 64 3.50 -19.34 11.24
CA ILE A 64 4.18 -19.77 12.47
C ILE A 64 3.15 -20.56 13.29
N ASP A 65 3.02 -21.84 12.96
CA ASP A 65 2.19 -22.82 13.66
C ASP A 65 3.00 -24.11 13.83
N PRO A 66 3.31 -24.56 15.07
CA PRO A 66 4.03 -25.81 15.29
C PRO A 66 3.43 -27.02 14.57
N GLN A 67 2.12 -27.03 14.32
CA GLN A 67 1.42 -28.13 13.63
C GLN A 67 1.67 -28.15 12.12
N ALA A 68 2.10 -27.02 11.54
CA ALA A 68 2.42 -26.93 10.11
C ALA A 68 3.82 -27.48 9.77
N TYR A 69 4.65 -27.80 10.76
CA TYR A 69 6.04 -28.23 10.57
C TYR A 69 6.33 -29.60 11.20
N PRO A 70 7.23 -30.39 10.60
CA PRO A 70 7.66 -31.66 11.19
C PRO A 70 8.49 -31.43 12.46
N GLY A 71 8.54 -32.45 13.31
CA GLY A 71 9.35 -32.47 14.53
C GLY A 71 8.51 -32.38 15.81
N ASN A 72 9.06 -32.91 16.91
CA ASN A 72 8.47 -32.77 18.24
C ASN A 72 9.17 -31.63 18.99
N GLY A 73 8.43 -30.90 19.82
CA GLY A 73 8.98 -29.84 20.67
C GLY A 73 9.25 -28.52 19.93
N ASN A 74 8.59 -28.28 18.79
CA ASN A 74 8.53 -26.97 18.15
C ASN A 74 7.87 -25.98 19.11
N THR A 75 8.63 -24.98 19.55
CA THR A 75 8.20 -23.94 20.47
C THR A 75 8.91 -22.64 20.17
N TRP A 76 8.29 -21.52 20.52
CA TRP A 76 8.88 -20.20 20.46
C TRP A 76 8.21 -19.24 21.44
N THR A 77 8.81 -18.07 21.64
CA THR A 77 8.21 -17.02 22.43
C THR A 77 8.35 -15.69 21.71
N ALA A 78 7.21 -15.15 21.34
CA ALA A 78 7.07 -13.79 20.83
C ALA A 78 7.18 -12.81 22.01
N TRP A 79 7.78 -11.65 21.80
CA TRP A 79 7.70 -10.58 22.78
C TRP A 79 7.47 -9.20 22.15
N VAL A 80 6.72 -8.35 22.87
CA VAL A 80 6.45 -6.96 22.50
C VAL A 80 6.46 -6.07 23.75
N ALA A 81 6.66 -4.76 23.57
CA ALA A 81 6.28 -3.80 24.60
C ALA A 81 4.76 -3.70 24.68
N HIS A 82 4.18 -3.84 25.87
CA HIS A 82 2.73 -3.77 26.07
C HIS A 82 2.22 -2.36 25.73
N PRO A 83 1.28 -2.19 24.80
CA PRO A 83 0.89 -0.86 24.34
C PRO A 83 0.20 -0.02 25.41
N GLY A 84 -0.54 -0.65 26.35
CA GLY A 84 -1.14 0.03 27.51
C GLY A 84 -0.23 0.32 28.72
N THR A 85 0.95 -0.31 28.86
CA THR A 85 1.79 -0.16 30.08
C THR A 85 3.26 0.11 29.81
N GLY A 86 3.78 -0.23 28.63
CA GLY A 86 5.19 -0.14 28.26
C GLY A 86 6.08 -1.26 28.80
N GLY A 87 5.56 -2.14 29.67
CA GLY A 87 6.28 -3.32 30.14
C GLY A 87 6.35 -4.41 29.07
N PHE A 88 7.33 -5.30 29.12
CA PHE A 88 7.41 -6.39 28.14
C PHE A 88 6.37 -7.48 28.41
N VAL A 89 5.76 -7.97 27.33
CA VAL A 89 4.88 -9.13 27.32
C VAL A 89 5.52 -10.22 26.49
N ASN A 90 5.45 -11.45 27.00
CA ASN A 90 5.84 -12.65 26.26
C ASN A 90 4.59 -13.47 25.95
N VAL A 91 4.46 -13.91 24.71
CA VAL A 91 3.41 -14.84 24.27
C VAL A 91 4.09 -16.12 23.82
N VAL A 92 3.96 -17.15 24.66
CA VAL A 92 4.52 -18.47 24.40
C VAL A 92 3.67 -19.16 23.35
N ASP A 93 4.34 -19.75 22.35
CA ASP A 93 3.73 -20.50 21.26
C ASP A 93 2.59 -19.75 20.56
N LEU A 94 2.79 -18.44 20.34
CA LEU A 94 1.88 -17.63 19.55
C LEU A 94 1.69 -18.28 18.18
N ILE A 95 0.45 -18.47 17.75
CA ILE A 95 0.13 -18.95 16.42
C ILE A 95 -0.04 -17.72 15.52
N VAL A 96 0.77 -17.63 14.47
CA VAL A 96 0.65 -16.60 13.43
C VAL A 96 0.24 -17.29 12.14
N PRO A 97 -0.98 -17.06 11.62
CA PRO A 97 -1.41 -17.67 10.37
C PRO A 97 -0.53 -17.26 9.19
N GLU A 98 -0.69 -17.99 8.08
CA GLU A 98 -0.10 -17.63 6.79
C GLU A 98 -0.49 -16.19 6.43
N ASP A 99 0.42 -15.48 5.77
CA ASP A 99 0.20 -14.12 5.26
C ASP A 99 -0.24 -13.09 6.33
N THR A 100 -0.11 -13.41 7.62
CA THR A 100 -0.65 -12.56 8.70
C THR A 100 0.45 -11.82 9.46
N VAL A 101 0.22 -10.56 9.82
CA VAL A 101 1.05 -9.77 10.75
C VAL A 101 0.15 -9.34 11.92
N ILE A 102 0.46 -9.79 13.13
CA ILE A 102 -0.34 -9.47 14.33
C ILE A 102 0.20 -8.20 14.99
N ILE A 103 -0.63 -7.16 15.12
CA ILE A 103 -0.22 -5.89 15.73
C ILE A 103 -1.06 -5.63 16.98
N PHE A 104 -0.39 -5.67 18.14
CA PHE A 104 -1.00 -5.29 19.41
C PHE A 104 -1.06 -3.77 19.53
N VAL A 105 -2.26 -3.21 19.55
CA VAL A 105 -2.47 -1.76 19.61
C VAL A 105 -3.09 -1.33 20.93
N GLY A 106 -2.75 -0.14 21.38
CA GLY A 106 -3.34 0.47 22.57
C GLY A 106 -2.84 1.90 22.77
N GLY A 107 -3.18 2.48 23.92
CA GLY A 107 -2.63 3.79 24.30
C GLY A 107 -2.16 3.85 25.74
N ARG A 108 -1.13 4.66 25.98
CA ARG A 108 -0.58 4.96 27.31
C ARG A 108 0.06 6.33 27.31
N THR A 109 0.41 6.86 28.48
CA THR A 109 1.23 8.08 28.54
C THR A 109 2.60 7.80 27.92
N LEU A 110 2.98 8.61 26.93
CA LEU A 110 4.31 8.63 26.32
C LEU A 110 5.01 9.94 26.68
N ASN A 111 6.24 9.84 27.19
CA ASN A 111 7.06 11.00 27.53
C ASN A 111 7.95 11.36 26.34
N GLY A 112 7.45 12.19 25.43
CA GLY A 112 8.17 12.61 24.23
C GLY A 112 7.33 12.42 22.98
N PRO A 113 7.27 11.20 22.42
CA PRO A 113 6.57 10.98 21.16
C PRO A 113 5.04 10.90 21.33
N ILE A 114 4.32 11.07 20.23
CA ILE A 114 2.85 10.96 20.18
C ILE A 114 2.38 9.56 19.76
N GLY A 115 3.23 8.80 19.08
CA GLY A 115 3.07 7.37 18.81
C GLY A 115 4.39 6.65 19.12
N LEU A 116 4.33 5.32 19.26
CA LEU A 116 5.51 4.48 19.38
C LEU A 116 5.18 3.08 18.87
N GLY A 117 5.65 2.77 17.67
CA GLY A 117 5.47 1.51 16.98
C GLY A 117 6.78 0.81 16.69
N GLY A 118 6.70 -0.50 16.47
CA GLY A 118 7.84 -1.30 16.05
C GLY A 118 7.53 -2.79 16.00
N PRO A 119 8.42 -3.58 15.36
CA PRO A 119 8.24 -5.01 15.26
C PRO A 119 8.42 -5.68 16.62
N GLY A 120 7.75 -6.83 16.77
CA GLY A 120 7.94 -7.69 17.92
C GLY A 120 9.21 -8.51 17.77
N GLY A 121 9.79 -8.89 18.91
CA GLY A 121 10.98 -9.72 18.94
C GLY A 121 10.69 -11.19 19.23
N ILE A 122 11.75 -11.99 19.21
CA ILE A 122 11.75 -13.40 19.60
C ILE A 122 12.69 -13.54 20.81
N SER A 123 12.20 -14.07 21.92
CA SER A 123 12.97 -14.18 23.18
C SER A 123 13.47 -15.60 23.45
N GLY A 124 12.99 -16.58 22.68
CA GLY A 124 13.41 -17.97 22.78
C GLY A 124 12.68 -18.85 21.77
N GLY A 125 13.23 -20.04 21.54
CA GLY A 125 12.61 -21.05 20.68
C GLY A 125 13.51 -22.26 20.48
N GLY A 126 12.90 -23.34 20.00
CA GLY A 126 13.55 -24.60 19.73
C GLY A 126 12.64 -25.49 18.89
N GLY A 127 13.22 -26.44 18.17
CA GLY A 127 12.47 -27.33 17.30
C GLY A 127 13.30 -27.79 16.11
N SER A 128 12.62 -28.25 15.07
CA SER A 128 13.27 -28.62 13.81
C SER A 128 13.92 -27.41 13.11
N PRO A 129 14.93 -27.63 12.24
CA PRO A 129 15.49 -26.55 11.42
C PRO A 129 14.43 -25.81 10.60
N GLU A 130 13.44 -26.52 10.04
CA GLU A 130 12.35 -25.94 9.27
C GLU A 130 11.49 -25.00 10.12
N TRP A 131 11.19 -25.40 11.36
CA TRP A 131 10.48 -24.58 12.34
C TRP A 131 11.25 -23.30 12.68
N VAL A 132 12.55 -23.42 12.98
CA VAL A 132 13.38 -22.25 13.31
C VAL A 132 13.44 -21.28 12.11
N ASN A 133 13.49 -21.80 10.89
CA ASN A 133 13.47 -21.00 9.67
C ASN A 133 12.13 -20.25 9.49
N ALA A 134 11.01 -20.91 9.78
CA ALA A 134 9.69 -20.29 9.73
C ALA A 134 9.56 -19.15 10.74
N VAL A 135 9.95 -19.37 11.99
CA VAL A 135 9.85 -18.36 13.06
C VAL A 135 10.72 -17.12 12.76
N THR A 136 11.90 -17.32 12.16
CA THR A 136 12.89 -16.24 11.98
C THR A 136 12.94 -15.61 10.59
N GLY A 137 12.24 -16.17 9.61
CA GLY A 137 12.26 -15.63 8.25
C GLY A 137 10.99 -15.87 7.43
N ARG A 138 10.02 -16.63 7.93
CA ARG A 138 8.69 -16.83 7.32
C ARG A 138 8.68 -17.15 5.81
N GLY A 139 9.72 -17.82 5.32
CA GLY A 139 9.85 -18.18 3.91
C GLY A 139 10.47 -17.09 3.02
N GLN A 140 10.76 -15.91 3.57
CA GLN A 140 11.28 -14.77 2.83
C GLN A 140 12.79 -14.87 2.54
N PRO A 141 13.22 -14.90 1.26
CA PRO A 141 14.62 -14.93 0.89
C PRO A 141 15.35 -13.64 1.27
N GLY A 142 16.30 -13.72 2.20
CA GLY A 142 17.11 -12.56 2.63
C GLY A 142 16.74 -12.03 4.01
N ALA A 143 15.62 -12.46 4.59
CA ALA A 143 15.24 -12.09 5.95
C ALA A 143 16.25 -12.60 7.00
N ARG A 144 17.01 -13.64 6.62
CA ARG A 144 18.03 -14.30 7.45
C ARG A 144 19.43 -14.22 6.85
N SER A 145 19.64 -13.44 5.80
CA SER A 145 20.98 -13.24 5.24
C SER A 145 21.82 -12.35 6.16
N THR A 146 23.12 -12.29 5.90
CA THR A 146 24.03 -11.38 6.61
C THR A 146 24.91 -10.67 5.59
N PRO A 147 24.70 -9.37 5.33
CA PRO A 147 23.62 -8.53 5.88
C PRO A 147 22.21 -9.00 5.43
N ALA A 148 21.18 -8.67 6.21
CA ALA A 148 19.79 -8.92 5.83
C ALA A 148 19.44 -8.04 4.62
N THR A 149 18.68 -8.57 3.67
CA THR A 149 18.20 -7.83 2.49
C THR A 149 16.69 -7.78 2.42
N ASP A 150 16.03 -8.39 3.39
CA ASP A 150 14.58 -8.56 3.43
C ASP A 150 14.11 -8.56 4.90
N PHE A 151 12.81 -8.42 5.13
CA PHE A 151 12.21 -8.32 6.45
C PHE A 151 10.85 -9.00 6.54
N ALA A 152 10.73 -9.96 7.46
CA ALA A 152 9.53 -10.79 7.59
C ALA A 152 9.05 -10.87 9.06
N PRO A 153 8.47 -9.79 9.62
CA PRO A 153 8.02 -9.78 11.00
C PRO A 153 6.85 -10.76 11.20
N TRP A 154 6.78 -11.36 12.39
CA TRP A 154 5.57 -12.08 12.82
C TRP A 154 4.43 -11.12 13.21
N GLY A 155 4.80 -9.90 13.60
CA GLY A 155 3.91 -8.95 14.22
C GLY A 155 4.67 -7.83 14.94
N GLY A 156 3.95 -7.05 15.72
CA GLY A 156 4.51 -5.93 16.46
C GLY A 156 3.52 -5.28 17.41
N THR A 157 3.83 -4.05 17.79
CA THR A 157 2.98 -3.27 18.68
C THR A 157 3.02 -1.80 18.31
N ILE A 158 1.92 -1.09 18.61
CA ILE A 158 1.85 0.36 18.51
C ILE A 158 1.16 0.90 19.76
N ALA A 159 1.81 1.84 20.43
CA ALA A 159 1.25 2.62 21.52
C ALA A 159 1.01 4.07 21.09
N PHE A 160 -0.20 4.59 21.28
CA PHE A 160 -0.50 6.00 21.06
C PHE A 160 -0.50 6.76 22.39
N ASN A 161 -0.03 8.01 22.37
CA ASN A 161 0.01 8.83 23.57
C ASN A 161 -1.40 9.17 24.05
N SER A 162 -1.82 8.61 25.17
CA SER A 162 -3.16 8.81 25.73
C SER A 162 -3.39 10.21 26.28
N GLN A 163 -2.35 11.05 26.37
CA GLN A 163 -2.45 12.45 26.79
C GLN A 163 -2.60 13.42 25.61
N SER A 164 -2.40 12.95 24.38
CA SER A 164 -2.56 13.78 23.18
C SER A 164 -4.04 13.97 22.84
N ASN A 165 -4.37 15.14 22.30
CA ASN A 165 -5.68 15.38 21.71
C ASN A 165 -5.69 14.81 20.29
N TRP A 166 -6.55 13.82 20.01
CA TRP A 166 -6.53 13.08 18.75
C TRP A 166 -7.68 13.44 17.83
N HIS A 167 -7.37 13.43 16.54
CA HIS A 167 -8.31 13.57 15.45
C HIS A 167 -8.36 12.26 14.63
N PHE A 168 -9.53 11.62 14.61
CA PHE A 168 -9.71 10.28 14.04
C PHE A 168 -10.41 10.26 12.66
N ASN A 169 -10.77 11.41 12.07
CA ASN A 169 -11.40 11.40 10.75
C ASN A 169 -10.35 11.05 9.68
N PRO A 170 -10.55 9.97 8.91
CA PRO A 170 -9.60 9.52 7.89
C PRO A 170 -9.70 10.30 6.58
N ASN A 171 -10.63 11.24 6.43
CA ASN A 171 -10.88 11.92 5.15
C ASN A 171 -10.41 13.39 5.16
N GLY A 172 -9.47 13.75 6.03
CA GLY A 172 -9.01 15.12 6.22
C GLY A 172 -9.29 15.65 7.62
N ARG A 173 -8.67 16.79 7.94
CA ARG A 173 -8.70 17.42 9.26
C ARG A 173 -9.39 18.78 9.25
N PRO A 174 -10.02 19.21 10.37
CA PRO A 174 -10.58 20.55 10.46
C PRO A 174 -9.48 21.61 10.43
N PHE A 175 -9.69 22.66 9.62
CA PHE A 175 -8.83 23.84 9.63
C PHE A 175 -8.80 24.47 11.03
N GLY A 176 -7.60 24.81 11.51
CA GLY A 176 -7.39 25.40 12.84
C GLY A 176 -7.43 24.41 14.00
N SER A 177 -7.56 23.10 13.73
CA SER A 177 -7.51 22.07 14.77
C SER A 177 -6.12 22.00 15.43
N SER A 178 -6.10 21.92 16.76
CA SER A 178 -4.90 21.63 17.57
C SER A 178 -4.78 20.15 17.94
N ALA A 179 -5.66 19.29 17.43
CA ALA A 179 -5.54 17.85 17.59
C ALA A 179 -4.49 17.28 16.62
N TYR A 180 -3.80 16.23 17.06
CA TYR A 180 -2.90 15.43 16.24
C TYR A 180 -3.71 14.49 15.34
N ASP A 181 -3.25 14.33 14.10
CA ASP A 181 -3.88 13.44 13.14
C ASP A 181 -3.52 11.99 13.45
N PHE A 182 -4.52 11.22 13.88
CA PHE A 182 -4.32 9.84 14.26
C PHE A 182 -3.89 8.99 13.07
N VAL A 183 -4.52 9.15 11.90
CA VAL A 183 -4.19 8.35 10.70
C VAL A 183 -2.75 8.58 10.26
N SER A 184 -2.30 9.83 10.17
CA SER A 184 -0.91 10.15 9.81
C SER A 184 0.08 9.52 10.79
N THR A 185 -0.22 9.60 12.09
CA THR A 185 0.62 8.96 13.12
C THR A 185 0.58 7.43 12.99
N ALA A 186 -0.60 6.83 12.79
CA ALA A 186 -0.73 5.39 12.64
C ALA A 186 0.02 4.86 11.41
N LEU A 187 -0.02 5.57 10.29
CA LEU A 187 0.76 5.23 9.10
C LEU A 187 2.27 5.31 9.35
N HIS A 188 2.74 6.32 10.10
CA HIS A 188 4.14 6.46 10.52
C HIS A 188 4.57 5.26 11.38
N GLU A 189 3.79 4.95 12.43
CA GLU A 189 4.11 3.84 13.33
C GLU A 189 4.03 2.47 12.65
N LEU A 190 3.11 2.30 11.68
CA LEU A 190 3.08 1.11 10.83
C LEU A 190 4.35 1.00 9.98
N GLY A 191 4.87 2.10 9.45
CA GLY A 191 6.17 2.13 8.78
C GLY A 191 7.30 1.53 9.63
N HIS A 192 7.33 1.87 10.93
CA HIS A 192 8.26 1.26 11.87
C HIS A 192 7.98 -0.22 12.14
N VAL A 193 6.73 -0.65 12.26
CA VAL A 193 6.38 -2.08 12.38
C VAL A 193 6.85 -2.87 11.16
N PHE A 194 6.74 -2.28 9.97
CA PHE A 194 7.18 -2.85 8.70
C PHE A 194 8.67 -2.63 8.40
N GLY A 195 9.46 -2.12 9.34
CA GLY A 195 10.93 -2.22 9.26
C GLY A 195 11.66 -0.92 8.93
N ILE A 196 10.97 0.17 8.55
CA ILE A 196 11.65 1.45 8.37
C ILE A 196 12.21 1.90 9.72
N GLY A 197 13.53 2.12 9.80
CA GLY A 197 14.19 2.53 11.03
C GLY A 197 14.36 1.44 12.08
N THR A 198 13.90 0.21 11.83
CA THR A 198 13.86 -0.87 12.83
C THR A 198 14.37 -2.23 12.34
N ALA A 199 14.34 -2.50 11.02
CA ALA A 199 14.76 -3.78 10.46
C ALA A 199 16.28 -3.87 10.26
N GLN A 200 16.82 -5.08 10.31
CA GLN A 200 18.23 -5.32 9.97
C GLN A 200 18.54 -5.02 8.50
N SER A 201 17.57 -5.20 7.61
CA SER A 201 17.69 -4.84 6.19
C SER A 201 17.69 -3.32 5.98
N TRP A 202 17.06 -2.54 6.88
CA TRP A 202 17.22 -1.10 6.94
C TRP A 202 18.63 -0.71 7.39
N ASP A 203 19.11 -1.27 8.51
CA ASP A 203 20.45 -0.99 9.05
C ASP A 203 21.55 -1.31 8.04
N ALA A 204 21.37 -2.36 7.25
CA ALA A 204 22.30 -2.77 6.19
C ALA A 204 22.50 -1.71 5.09
N GLN A 205 21.53 -0.80 4.93
CA GLN A 205 21.56 0.27 3.93
C GLN A 205 22.10 1.58 4.50
N ILE A 206 22.51 1.63 5.76
CA ILE A 206 22.97 2.88 6.39
C ILE A 206 24.49 3.02 6.26
N SER A 207 24.92 4.17 5.75
CA SER A 207 26.32 4.58 5.74
C SER A 207 26.44 6.07 6.03
N ALA A 208 27.28 6.44 6.99
CA ALA A 208 27.54 7.83 7.35
C ALA A 208 26.27 8.65 7.68
N ASN A 209 25.34 8.06 8.45
CA ASN A 209 24.07 8.68 8.86
C ASN A 209 23.16 9.06 7.66
N GLN A 210 23.26 8.27 6.60
CA GLN A 210 22.44 8.38 5.40
C GLN A 210 21.98 6.99 4.99
N PHE A 211 20.73 6.91 4.52
CA PHE A 211 20.16 5.72 3.93
C PHE A 211 20.52 5.64 2.44
N GLN A 212 21.07 4.48 2.05
CA GLN A 212 21.69 4.25 0.74
C GLN A 212 20.84 3.39 -0.20
N GLY A 213 19.62 3.03 0.22
CA GLY A 213 18.71 2.22 -0.59
C GLY A 213 18.52 2.83 -1.97
N SER A 214 18.71 2.01 -3.01
CA SER A 214 18.80 2.49 -4.39
C SER A 214 17.51 3.16 -4.89
N ARG A 215 16.35 2.69 -4.43
CA ARG A 215 15.04 3.26 -4.79
C ARG A 215 14.84 4.57 -4.05
N SER A 216 15.18 4.62 -2.77
CA SER A 216 15.10 5.82 -1.93
C SER A 216 16.04 6.92 -2.43
N VAL A 217 17.26 6.54 -2.85
CA VAL A 217 18.21 7.43 -3.51
C VAL A 217 17.65 8.00 -4.80
N SER A 218 16.93 7.19 -5.58
CA SER A 218 16.28 7.64 -6.80
C SER A 218 15.11 8.60 -6.52
N ALA A 219 14.30 8.32 -5.49
CA ALA A 219 13.17 9.16 -5.08
C ALA A 219 13.61 10.51 -4.48
N PHE A 220 14.69 10.52 -3.70
CA PHE A 220 15.19 11.74 -3.06
C PHE A 220 16.17 12.53 -3.95
N GLY A 221 16.84 11.87 -4.89
CA GLY A 221 17.91 12.46 -5.72
C GLY A 221 19.32 12.30 -5.14
N GLY A 222 19.51 11.45 -4.13
CA GLY A 222 20.79 11.17 -3.47
C GLY A 222 20.63 10.34 -2.19
N PRO A 223 21.73 9.98 -1.52
CA PRO A 223 21.70 9.43 -0.16
C PRO A 223 20.78 10.21 0.77
N VAL A 224 19.85 9.53 1.44
CA VAL A 224 18.79 10.18 2.22
C VAL A 224 19.28 10.44 3.63
N PRO A 225 19.38 11.70 4.09
CA PRO A 225 19.85 11.99 5.44
C PRO A 225 18.90 11.49 6.52
N LEU A 226 19.48 10.91 7.57
CA LEU A 226 18.74 10.40 8.72
C LEU A 226 18.90 11.29 9.96
N THR A 227 18.01 11.12 10.92
CA THR A 227 18.22 11.56 12.30
C THR A 227 19.38 10.80 12.95
N ASN A 228 19.90 11.32 14.08
CA ASN A 228 21.07 10.73 14.76
C ASN A 228 20.85 9.31 15.30
N ASP A 229 19.60 8.91 15.52
CA ASP A 229 19.25 7.54 15.90
C ASP A 229 19.23 6.58 14.69
N ASN A 230 19.37 7.09 13.47
CA ASN A 230 19.24 6.39 12.20
C ASN A 230 17.86 5.73 11.96
N SER A 231 16.84 6.07 12.74
CA SER A 231 15.52 5.44 12.65
C SER A 231 14.50 6.27 11.84
N HIS A 232 14.82 7.52 11.51
CA HIS A 232 13.90 8.40 10.82
C HIS A 232 14.58 9.22 9.73
N TRP A 233 13.78 9.73 8.80
CA TRP A 233 14.23 10.80 7.91
C TRP A 233 14.62 12.02 8.74
N ARG A 234 15.65 12.74 8.30
CA ARG A 234 16.15 13.92 9.02
C ARG A 234 15.06 15.00 9.13
N ASP A 235 14.68 15.30 10.36
CA ASP A 235 13.86 16.46 10.74
C ASP A 235 14.74 17.70 10.96
N ASP A 236 14.20 18.88 10.71
CA ASP A 236 14.80 20.16 11.09
C ASP A 236 14.57 20.52 12.57
N GLY A 237 13.65 19.81 13.24
CA GLY A 237 13.39 19.84 14.68
C GLY A 237 12.78 21.15 15.18
N ASN A 238 12.34 22.04 14.28
CA ASN A 238 11.86 23.37 14.65
C ASN A 238 10.33 23.44 14.66
N CYS A 239 9.76 23.78 15.82
CA CYS A 239 8.38 24.23 15.92
C CYS A 239 8.31 25.77 16.09
N PRO A 240 7.39 26.49 15.42
CA PRO A 240 6.33 25.98 14.57
C PRO A 240 6.88 25.43 13.25
N TYR A 241 6.24 24.36 12.79
CA TYR A 241 6.57 23.64 11.58
C TYR A 241 6.75 24.57 10.37
N ASP A 242 7.92 24.53 9.73
CA ASP A 242 8.16 25.18 8.43
C ASP A 242 8.27 24.11 7.34
N PRO A 243 7.26 23.90 6.49
CA PRO A 243 7.33 22.93 5.40
C PRO A 243 8.44 23.23 4.38
N ASN A 244 8.97 24.45 4.35
CA ASN A 244 10.05 24.87 3.45
C ASN A 244 11.43 24.84 4.12
N GLY A 245 11.53 24.28 5.33
CA GLY A 245 12.79 24.09 6.04
C GLY A 245 13.79 23.33 5.17
N VAL A 246 14.99 23.90 4.98
CA VAL A 246 16.02 23.35 4.09
C VAL A 246 16.54 21.97 4.50
N ASN A 247 16.26 21.55 5.73
CA ASN A 247 16.69 20.25 6.25
C ASN A 247 15.62 19.17 6.12
N ASN A 248 14.37 19.55 5.86
CA ASN A 248 13.24 18.65 5.72
C ASN A 248 13.44 17.71 4.54
N ILE A 249 13.06 16.45 4.74
CA ILE A 249 13.08 15.46 3.67
C ILE A 249 11.70 15.46 3.01
N ALA A 250 11.62 16.09 1.83
CA ALA A 250 10.39 16.16 1.04
C ALA A 250 10.34 15.08 -0.05
N SER A 251 9.13 14.64 -0.37
CA SER A 251 8.84 13.68 -1.43
C SER A 251 7.41 13.86 -1.95
N TYR A 252 7.07 13.18 -3.04
CA TYR A 252 5.72 13.17 -3.61
C TYR A 252 4.77 12.29 -2.79
N THR A 253 3.56 12.78 -2.53
CA THR A 253 2.52 12.07 -1.79
C THR A 253 1.98 10.88 -2.57
N TYR A 254 1.80 9.76 -1.87
CA TYR A 254 0.96 8.67 -2.35
C TYR A 254 -0.50 8.97 -2.01
N GLY A 255 -1.28 9.28 -3.05
CA GLY A 255 -2.67 9.73 -2.92
C GLY A 255 -3.54 8.75 -2.13
N SER A 256 -3.93 9.18 -0.92
CA SER A 256 -4.71 8.38 0.03
C SER A 256 -5.36 9.33 1.05
N PHE A 257 -6.41 8.87 1.75
CA PHE A 257 -7.01 9.63 2.86
C PHE A 257 -7.47 11.07 2.53
N GLY A 258 -7.86 11.31 1.27
CA GLY A 258 -8.26 12.63 0.78
C GLY A 258 -7.09 13.55 0.39
N THR A 259 -5.85 13.11 0.56
CA THR A 259 -4.65 13.81 0.09
C THR A 259 -4.38 13.43 -1.36
N GLU A 260 -4.15 14.44 -2.21
CA GLU A 260 -3.88 14.26 -3.64
C GLU A 260 -2.53 13.55 -3.86
N HIS A 261 -2.45 12.73 -4.90
CA HIS A 261 -1.20 12.06 -5.31
C HIS A 261 -0.27 13.03 -6.03
N GLY A 262 1.04 12.90 -5.82
CA GLY A 262 2.04 13.69 -6.56
C GLY A 262 2.17 15.13 -6.09
N SER A 263 1.57 15.48 -4.96
CA SER A 263 1.83 16.75 -4.27
C SER A 263 3.11 16.63 -3.45
N VAL A 264 3.86 17.72 -3.28
CA VAL A 264 5.05 17.71 -2.42
C VAL A 264 4.60 17.78 -0.96
N GLN A 265 5.14 16.88 -0.14
CA GLN A 265 4.95 16.83 1.31
C GLN A 265 6.29 16.41 1.94
N ILE A 266 6.48 16.71 3.23
CA ILE A 266 7.52 16.02 3.99
C ILE A 266 7.20 14.53 4.04
N ALA A 267 8.23 13.71 3.85
CA ALA A 267 8.14 12.26 3.93
C ALA A 267 7.59 11.83 5.29
N LEU A 268 6.71 10.84 5.29
CA LEU A 268 5.92 10.51 6.47
C LEU A 268 6.78 9.99 7.62
N LEU A 269 7.87 9.29 7.32
CA LEU A 269 8.80 8.77 8.33
C LEU A 269 9.79 9.82 8.86
N ASP A 270 9.57 11.10 8.53
CA ASP A 270 10.07 12.22 9.30
C ASP A 270 9.27 12.28 10.63
N PRO A 271 9.95 12.35 11.79
CA PRO A 271 9.29 12.30 13.10
C PRO A 271 8.52 13.59 13.36
N GLN A 272 7.23 13.61 12.97
CA GLN A 272 6.38 14.78 13.15
C GLN A 272 6.15 15.08 14.64
N SER A 273 6.93 16.01 15.20
CA SER A 273 6.75 16.51 16.56
C SER A 273 5.90 17.79 16.64
N CYS A 274 5.73 18.50 15.53
CA CYS A 274 5.02 19.79 15.50
C CYS A 274 3.56 19.65 15.03
N LEU A 275 2.65 20.36 15.71
CA LEU A 275 1.27 20.57 15.25
C LEU A 275 1.25 21.47 14.01
N VAL A 276 0.48 21.08 12.98
CA VAL A 276 0.29 21.88 11.76
C VAL A 276 -1.17 22.33 11.63
N PRO A 277 -1.61 23.37 12.38
CA PRO A 277 -3.03 23.73 12.49
C PRO A 277 -3.64 24.28 11.20
N TYR A 278 -2.83 24.62 10.19
CA TYR A 278 -3.28 25.29 8.97
C TYR A 278 -3.50 24.34 7.78
N GLU A 279 -3.09 23.08 7.89
CA GLU A 279 -3.34 22.07 6.85
C GLU A 279 -4.73 21.43 7.07
N THR A 280 -5.42 21.16 5.97
CA THR A 280 -6.73 20.46 5.97
C THR A 280 -6.64 19.04 5.45
N THR A 281 -5.53 18.72 4.77
CA THR A 281 -5.19 17.37 4.31
C THR A 281 -4.42 16.62 5.38
N LEU A 282 -4.45 15.29 5.30
CA LEU A 282 -3.66 14.44 6.18
C LEU A 282 -2.26 14.27 5.59
N ARG A 283 -1.25 14.09 6.45
CA ARG A 283 0.02 13.55 5.97
C ARG A 283 -0.12 12.07 5.68
N VAL A 284 0.32 11.67 4.51
CA VAL A 284 0.24 10.29 4.01
C VAL A 284 1.62 9.79 3.61
N LEU A 285 1.74 8.49 3.35
CA LEU A 285 2.96 7.90 2.79
C LEU A 285 3.38 8.68 1.55
N THR A 286 4.68 8.84 1.37
CA THR A 286 5.27 9.44 0.18
C THR A 286 6.02 8.38 -0.63
N ASP A 287 6.35 8.72 -1.87
CA ASP A 287 7.21 7.91 -2.73
C ASP A 287 8.50 7.48 -2.05
N LEU A 288 9.11 8.35 -1.25
CA LEU A 288 10.31 8.03 -0.49
C LEU A 288 10.06 6.98 0.60
N ASP A 289 8.95 7.07 1.32
CA ASP A 289 8.59 6.08 2.35
C ASP A 289 8.33 4.70 1.72
N LEU A 290 7.65 4.69 0.57
CA LEU A 290 7.38 3.47 -0.20
C LEU A 290 8.66 2.89 -0.82
N ALA A 291 9.54 3.75 -1.34
CA ALA A 291 10.84 3.35 -1.86
C ALA A 291 11.71 2.71 -0.77
N ALA A 292 11.64 3.23 0.45
CA ALA A 292 12.33 2.67 1.60
C ALA A 292 11.81 1.27 1.96
N LEU A 293 10.49 1.06 1.98
CA LEU A 293 9.92 -0.29 2.17
C LEU A 293 10.47 -1.27 1.11
N ALA A 294 10.50 -0.86 -0.16
CA ALA A 294 11.01 -1.70 -1.24
C ALA A 294 12.54 -1.93 -1.17
N ASP A 295 13.32 -0.99 -0.62
CA ASP A 295 14.76 -1.16 -0.43
C ASP A 295 15.11 -2.12 0.73
N ILE A 296 14.17 -2.38 1.64
CA ILE A 296 14.38 -3.25 2.81
C ILE A 296 13.75 -4.63 2.69
N GLY A 297 13.17 -4.96 1.53
CA GLY A 297 12.66 -6.30 1.21
C GLY A 297 11.30 -6.34 0.56
N TRP A 298 10.41 -5.42 0.92
CA TRP A 298 8.98 -5.54 0.60
C TRP A 298 8.68 -5.48 -0.89
N GLU A 299 7.90 -6.43 -1.38
CA GLU A 299 7.26 -6.33 -2.68
C GLU A 299 6.02 -5.43 -2.60
N LEU A 300 6.06 -4.33 -3.35
CA LEU A 300 4.98 -3.37 -3.41
C LEU A 300 4.26 -3.40 -4.75
N ARG A 301 2.94 -3.29 -4.69
CA ARG A 301 2.03 -3.01 -5.80
C ARG A 301 1.52 -1.58 -5.72
N PHE A 302 1.59 -0.87 -6.83
CA PHE A 302 0.95 0.43 -6.95
C PHE A 302 -0.30 0.33 -7.84
N PRO A 303 -1.51 0.61 -7.32
CA PRO A 303 -2.71 0.68 -8.13
C PRO A 303 -2.61 1.89 -9.06
N PHE A 304 -2.29 1.67 -10.34
CA PHE A 304 -2.35 2.76 -11.32
C PHE A 304 -3.79 3.03 -11.77
N HIS A 305 -4.16 4.31 -11.81
CA HIS A 305 -5.40 4.76 -12.41
C HIS A 305 -5.11 5.50 -13.73
N ILE A 306 -5.70 5.01 -14.83
CA ILE A 306 -5.61 5.68 -16.13
C ILE A 306 -6.79 6.64 -16.28
N GLU A 307 -6.46 7.90 -16.53
CA GLU A 307 -7.40 8.92 -16.94
C GLU A 307 -7.21 9.24 -18.43
N PHE A 308 -8.30 9.51 -19.13
CA PHE A 308 -8.26 9.93 -20.54
C PHE A 308 -8.26 11.45 -20.62
N GLU A 309 -7.23 12.00 -21.27
CA GLU A 309 -7.11 13.44 -21.47
C GLU A 309 -7.75 13.87 -22.78
N GLU A 310 -7.34 13.23 -23.89
CA GLU A 310 -7.92 13.46 -25.21
C GLU A 310 -8.14 12.14 -25.94
N LEU A 311 -9.27 12.01 -26.65
CA LEU A 311 -9.61 10.81 -27.41
C LEU A 311 -9.98 11.21 -28.82
N GLY A 312 -9.26 10.69 -29.80
CA GLY A 312 -9.50 10.96 -31.21
C GLY A 312 -9.15 9.78 -32.11
N PRO A 313 -9.79 9.68 -33.28
CA PRO A 313 -9.34 8.74 -34.32
C PRO A 313 -7.93 9.15 -34.77
N GLY A 314 -6.96 8.24 -34.63
CA GLY A 314 -5.56 8.47 -34.97
C GLY A 314 -4.72 9.11 -33.87
N THR A 315 -5.30 9.63 -32.78
CA THR A 315 -4.50 10.13 -31.64
C THR A 315 -5.30 10.05 -30.34
N SER A 316 -4.76 9.44 -29.29
CA SER A 316 -5.37 9.41 -27.96
C SER A 316 -4.33 9.70 -26.89
N SER A 317 -4.61 10.64 -25.99
CA SER A 317 -3.72 11.00 -24.89
C SER A 317 -4.29 10.49 -23.57
N LEU A 318 -3.48 9.74 -22.85
CA LEU A 318 -3.80 9.09 -21.59
C LEU A 318 -2.82 9.56 -20.52
N ARG A 319 -3.31 9.71 -19.30
CA ARG A 319 -2.50 10.10 -18.15
C ARG A 319 -2.70 9.13 -17.00
N TRP A 320 -1.68 8.98 -16.18
CA TRP A 320 -1.76 8.22 -14.94
C TRP A 320 -0.86 8.83 -13.87
N LEU A 321 -1.14 8.51 -12.62
CA LEU A 321 -0.29 8.87 -11.49
C LEU A 321 0.77 7.79 -11.34
N SER A 322 2.04 8.18 -11.30
CA SER A 322 3.16 7.24 -11.21
C SER A 322 3.87 7.36 -9.87
N ASN A 323 4.52 6.26 -9.45
CA ASN A 323 5.34 6.20 -8.26
C ASN A 323 6.79 5.90 -8.62
N THR A 324 7.72 6.52 -7.90
CA THR A 324 9.14 6.29 -8.06
C THR A 324 9.49 4.84 -7.77
N GLY A 325 10.30 4.24 -8.63
CA GLY A 325 10.69 2.83 -8.52
C GLY A 325 9.67 1.84 -9.10
N ALA A 326 8.53 2.32 -9.59
CA ALA A 326 7.62 1.56 -10.42
C ALA A 326 7.83 1.91 -11.90
N SER A 327 7.56 0.97 -12.80
CA SER A 327 7.58 1.23 -14.24
C SER A 327 6.33 0.65 -14.87
N ALA A 328 5.71 1.42 -15.75
CA ALA A 328 4.50 1.01 -16.42
C ALA A 328 4.62 1.18 -17.93
N THR A 329 4.11 0.19 -18.66
CA THR A 329 3.98 0.25 -20.10
C THR A 329 2.50 0.44 -20.44
N LEU A 330 2.18 1.50 -21.18
CA LEU A 330 0.85 1.66 -21.74
C LEU A 330 0.66 0.65 -22.86
N GLN A 331 -0.35 -0.20 -22.74
CA GLN A 331 -0.71 -1.19 -23.74
C GLN A 331 -2.10 -0.93 -24.31
N ARG A 332 -2.29 -1.34 -25.57
CA ARG A 332 -3.55 -1.24 -26.29
C ARG A 332 -3.93 -2.58 -26.92
N ALA A 333 -5.23 -2.88 -26.90
CA ALA A 333 -5.82 -3.96 -27.67
C ALA A 333 -7.09 -3.49 -28.41
N ALA A 334 -7.46 -4.23 -29.46
CA ALA A 334 -8.73 -4.02 -30.18
C ALA A 334 -9.92 -4.59 -29.40
N GLU A 335 -9.70 -5.68 -28.65
CA GLU A 335 -10.68 -6.37 -27.80
C GLU A 335 -10.02 -6.73 -26.46
N PRO A 336 -10.77 -6.83 -25.34
CA PRO A 336 -10.21 -7.09 -24.01
C PRO A 336 -9.38 -8.38 -23.95
N ASP A 337 -9.88 -9.43 -24.59
CA ASP A 337 -9.30 -10.77 -24.63
C ASP A 337 -8.36 -10.98 -25.84
N GLY A 338 -8.12 -9.91 -26.60
CA GLY A 338 -7.27 -9.91 -27.78
C GLY A 338 -5.78 -9.75 -27.47
N PRO A 339 -4.92 -9.73 -28.52
CA PRO A 339 -3.51 -9.42 -28.35
C PRO A 339 -3.31 -7.96 -27.92
N TRP A 340 -2.45 -7.77 -26.92
CA TRP A 340 -2.05 -6.47 -26.39
C TRP A 340 -0.72 -6.03 -26.99
N PHE A 341 -0.63 -4.77 -27.38
CA PHE A 341 0.56 -4.16 -27.96
C PHE A 341 0.99 -2.96 -27.14
N ASP A 342 2.30 -2.81 -26.97
CA ASP A 342 2.88 -1.65 -26.30
C ASP A 342 2.68 -0.40 -27.17
N VAL A 343 2.05 0.63 -26.58
CA VAL A 343 1.83 1.93 -27.20
C VAL A 343 3.12 2.77 -27.13
N ALA A 344 3.83 2.66 -26.01
CA ALA A 344 5.10 3.31 -25.74
C ALA A 344 6.02 2.34 -24.99
N LEU A 345 7.31 2.69 -24.88
CA LEU A 345 8.22 1.98 -23.98
C LEU A 345 7.79 2.16 -22.53
N ALA A 346 8.24 1.25 -21.66
CA ALA A 346 8.02 1.37 -20.22
C ALA A 346 8.54 2.73 -19.73
N THR A 347 7.69 3.49 -19.06
CA THR A 347 8.05 4.76 -18.42
C THR A 347 8.29 4.49 -16.94
N ALA A 348 9.48 4.84 -16.46
CA ALA A 348 9.76 4.85 -15.03
C ALA A 348 8.95 5.96 -14.37
N GLY A 349 8.25 5.64 -13.28
CA GLY A 349 7.54 6.63 -12.50
C GLY A 349 8.50 7.56 -11.76
N ASP A 350 8.05 8.80 -11.59
CA ASP A 350 8.81 9.88 -10.93
C ASP A 350 8.01 10.52 -9.78
N GLY A 351 6.94 9.86 -9.33
CA GLY A 351 6.03 10.37 -8.30
C GLY A 351 5.00 11.37 -8.82
N THR A 352 5.09 11.74 -10.09
CA THR A 352 4.20 12.73 -10.70
C THR A 352 3.24 12.10 -11.71
N ARG A 353 2.41 12.96 -12.29
CA ARG A 353 1.47 12.58 -13.34
C ARG A 353 2.20 12.39 -14.67
N GLN A 354 2.10 11.20 -15.22
CA GLN A 354 2.59 10.85 -16.54
C GLN A 354 1.53 11.12 -17.60
N LEU A 355 1.93 11.63 -18.76
CA LEU A 355 1.07 11.85 -19.94
C LEU A 355 1.71 11.16 -21.14
N VAL A 356 0.99 10.21 -21.74
CA VAL A 356 1.41 9.50 -22.96
C VAL A 356 0.35 9.61 -24.03
N THR A 357 0.82 9.90 -25.24
CA THR A 357 -0.02 9.94 -26.44
C THR A 357 0.19 8.68 -27.24
N ASP A 358 -0.89 7.96 -27.53
CA ASP A 358 -0.98 6.95 -28.58
C ASP A 358 -1.16 7.63 -29.94
N PRO A 359 -0.13 7.66 -30.80
CA PRO A 359 -0.21 8.31 -32.11
C PRO A 359 -0.89 7.44 -33.17
N ASN A 360 -1.34 6.23 -32.83
CA ASN A 360 -1.92 5.26 -33.74
C ASN A 360 -3.27 4.74 -33.22
N ALA A 361 -3.97 5.53 -32.41
CA ALA A 361 -5.25 5.13 -31.84
C ALA A 361 -6.24 4.73 -32.96
N PRO A 362 -6.78 3.49 -32.94
CA PRO A 362 -7.59 2.99 -34.04
C PRO A 362 -8.92 3.74 -34.18
N GLN A 363 -9.47 3.77 -35.39
CA GLN A 363 -10.82 4.29 -35.62
C GLN A 363 -11.85 3.32 -35.01
N GLY A 364 -12.69 3.82 -34.09
CA GLY A 364 -13.76 3.04 -33.45
C GLY A 364 -13.48 2.72 -31.98
N LYS A 365 -13.19 1.46 -31.68
CA LYS A 365 -12.99 0.93 -30.32
C LYS A 365 -11.53 0.63 -30.05
N ALA A 366 -11.08 0.97 -28.84
CA ALA A 366 -9.79 0.60 -28.31
C ALA A 366 -9.92 0.30 -26.81
N PHE A 367 -9.10 -0.63 -26.34
CA PHE A 367 -8.92 -0.93 -24.93
C PHE A 367 -7.51 -0.56 -24.52
N TYR A 368 -7.39 0.14 -23.40
CA TYR A 368 -6.09 0.51 -22.84
C TYR A 368 -5.93 -0.10 -21.45
N ARG A 369 -4.69 -0.46 -21.12
CA ARG A 369 -4.26 -0.87 -19.78
C ARG A 369 -2.82 -0.43 -19.53
N LEU A 370 -2.44 -0.39 -18.26
CA LEU A 370 -1.03 -0.33 -17.87
C LEU A 370 -0.59 -1.75 -17.52
N SER A 371 0.51 -2.18 -18.13
CA SER A 371 1.25 -3.36 -17.70
C SER A 371 2.34 -2.86 -16.76
N GLU A 372 2.31 -3.31 -15.51
CA GLU A 372 3.38 -3.03 -14.57
C GLU A 372 4.58 -3.94 -14.89
N ASN A 373 5.76 -3.34 -14.96
CA ASN A 373 7.02 -4.07 -14.92
C ASN A 373 7.63 -3.78 -13.55
N THR A 374 7.08 -4.37 -12.49
CA THR A 374 7.75 -4.32 -11.19
C THR A 374 9.06 -5.07 -11.33
N SER A 375 10.18 -4.39 -11.09
CA SER A 375 11.46 -5.05 -10.88
C SER A 375 11.51 -5.60 -9.46
N SER A 376 10.59 -6.51 -9.11
CA SER A 376 10.76 -7.48 -8.04
C SER A 376 11.00 -8.84 -8.71
N LEU A 377 11.75 -9.73 -8.07
CA LEU A 377 11.95 -11.10 -8.55
C LEU A 377 10.67 -11.96 -8.39
N SER A 378 9.48 -11.34 -8.32
CA SER A 378 8.19 -12.01 -8.31
C SER A 378 7.68 -12.16 -9.74
N SER A 379 7.27 -13.36 -10.11
CA SER A 379 6.85 -13.72 -11.47
C SER A 379 5.40 -13.32 -11.80
N SER A 380 4.83 -12.31 -11.12
CA SER A 380 3.48 -11.84 -11.39
C SER A 380 3.50 -10.45 -12.00
N SER A 381 3.43 -10.38 -13.33
CA SER A 381 2.94 -9.17 -14.00
C SER A 381 1.51 -8.92 -13.53
N SER A 382 1.31 -7.90 -12.70
CA SER A 382 -0.02 -7.42 -12.36
C SER A 382 -0.60 -6.71 -13.60
N LEU A 383 -1.69 -7.23 -14.15
CA LEU A 383 -2.41 -6.58 -15.24
C LEU A 383 -3.55 -5.76 -14.64
N ILE A 384 -3.55 -4.45 -14.86
CA ILE A 384 -4.68 -3.61 -14.48
C ILE A 384 -5.81 -3.84 -15.48
N ALA A 385 -7.02 -3.99 -14.97
CA ALA A 385 -8.19 -4.30 -15.78
C ALA A 385 -8.34 -3.30 -16.95
N PRO A 386 -8.62 -3.80 -18.17
CA PRO A 386 -8.66 -2.96 -19.35
C PRO A 386 -9.88 -2.03 -19.35
N ARG A 387 -9.68 -0.77 -19.78
CA ARG A 387 -10.77 0.21 -19.88
C ARG A 387 -11.22 0.37 -21.33
N GLN A 388 -12.52 0.17 -21.58
CA GLN A 388 -13.12 0.32 -22.91
C GLN A 388 -13.31 1.79 -23.28
N VAL A 389 -12.93 2.15 -24.50
CA VAL A 389 -13.28 3.43 -25.10
C VAL A 389 -13.97 3.21 -26.44
N GLU A 390 -15.16 3.80 -26.62
CA GLU A 390 -15.88 3.82 -27.89
C GLU A 390 -16.09 5.26 -28.33
N LEU A 391 -15.42 5.66 -29.41
CA LEU A 391 -15.68 6.94 -30.07
C LEU A 391 -16.84 6.75 -31.03
N GLN A 392 -17.97 7.43 -30.80
CA GLN A 392 -19.03 7.48 -31.80
C GLN A 392 -18.49 8.21 -33.04
N GLY A 393 -18.49 7.51 -34.17
CA GLY A 393 -18.11 8.09 -35.45
C GLY A 393 -18.95 9.32 -35.74
N VAL A 394 -18.29 10.40 -36.15
CA VAL A 394 -18.94 11.63 -36.61
C VAL A 394 -19.80 11.24 -37.82
N SER A 395 -21.12 11.27 -37.69
CA SER A 395 -21.96 11.25 -38.88
C SER A 395 -21.73 12.58 -39.59
N GLU A 396 -21.50 12.57 -40.90
CA GLU A 396 -21.31 13.77 -41.74
C GLU A 396 -22.47 14.78 -41.66
N ALA A 397 -23.55 14.47 -40.94
CA ALA A 397 -24.74 15.29 -40.79
C ALA A 397 -24.74 16.25 -39.58
N ASP A 398 -23.80 16.16 -38.62
CA ASP A 398 -23.77 17.08 -37.48
C ASP A 398 -22.38 17.24 -36.84
N PRO A 399 -21.58 18.27 -37.23
CA PRO A 399 -20.25 18.53 -36.67
C PRO A 399 -20.27 19.04 -35.21
N GLY A 400 -21.45 19.27 -34.62
CA GLY A 400 -21.59 19.97 -33.34
C GLY A 400 -21.78 19.10 -32.10
N ASN A 401 -21.93 17.78 -32.24
CA ASN A 401 -22.37 16.93 -31.13
C ASN A 401 -21.31 15.87 -30.75
N LEU A 402 -20.34 16.26 -29.91
CA LEU A 402 -19.38 15.35 -29.28
C LEU A 402 -20.08 14.53 -28.18
N GLY A 403 -20.80 13.48 -28.58
CA GLY A 403 -21.42 12.53 -27.66
C GLY A 403 -20.39 11.54 -27.08
N ARG A 404 -19.84 11.86 -25.91
CA ARG A 404 -18.91 10.99 -25.15
C ARG A 404 -19.67 9.82 -24.52
N MET A 405 -19.30 8.58 -24.82
CA MET A 405 -19.74 7.40 -24.06
C MET A 405 -18.52 6.66 -23.50
N ILE A 406 -18.24 6.88 -22.21
CA ILE A 406 -17.35 6.01 -21.44
C ILE A 406 -18.23 4.88 -20.89
N ARG A 407 -17.91 3.63 -21.21
CA ARG A 407 -18.58 2.47 -20.62
C ARG A 407 -17.63 1.78 -19.64
N GLU A 408 -18.10 1.59 -18.42
CA GLU A 408 -17.51 0.61 -17.49
C GLU A 408 -17.53 -0.78 -18.17
N PRO A 409 -16.51 -1.63 -17.99
CA PRO A 409 -16.41 -2.90 -18.70
C PRO A 409 -17.58 -3.83 -18.36
N ILE A 410 -18.18 -4.43 -19.38
CA ILE A 410 -19.09 -5.58 -19.26
C ILE A 410 -18.22 -6.84 -19.44
N MET A 411 -18.03 -7.62 -18.38
CA MET A 411 -17.29 -8.89 -18.45
C MET A 411 -18.14 -9.96 -19.15
N ILE A 412 -17.60 -10.56 -20.23
CA ILE A 412 -18.11 -11.80 -20.82
C ILE A 412 -17.25 -12.95 -20.26
N HIS A 413 -17.89 -13.95 -19.66
CA HIS A 413 -17.21 -15.12 -19.09
C HIS A 413 -16.75 -16.09 -20.20
N SER A 414 -15.48 -16.47 -20.23
CA SER A 414 -15.03 -17.69 -20.90
C SER A 414 -14.92 -18.82 -19.87
N CYS A 415 -15.97 -19.64 -19.78
CA CYS A 415 -15.91 -20.91 -19.06
C CYS A 415 -15.48 -21.99 -20.06
N SER A 416 -14.29 -22.56 -19.93
CA SER A 416 -13.81 -23.65 -20.79
C SER A 416 -13.88 -25.00 -20.10
N VAL A 417 -14.84 -25.80 -20.58
CA VAL A 417 -14.79 -27.26 -20.81
C VAL A 417 -14.69 -28.18 -19.58
N CYS A 418 -15.82 -28.80 -19.24
CA CYS A 418 -15.86 -30.25 -19.03
C CYS A 418 -16.70 -30.85 -20.17
N ALA A 419 -16.04 -31.51 -21.12
CA ALA A 419 -16.66 -32.46 -22.03
C ALA A 419 -16.60 -33.83 -21.36
N ASP A 420 -17.76 -34.43 -21.09
CA ASP A 420 -18.07 -35.77 -21.59
C ASP A 420 -19.48 -36.23 -21.15
N CYS A 421 -20.11 -36.98 -22.07
CA CYS A 421 -21.32 -37.80 -21.98
C CYS A 421 -22.68 -37.15 -22.37
N LEU A 422 -22.95 -37.22 -23.68
CA LEU A 422 -24.28 -37.42 -24.31
C LEU A 422 -24.69 -38.93 -24.25
N PRO A 423 -25.91 -39.37 -24.67
CA PRO A 423 -27.21 -38.70 -24.78
C PRO A 423 -28.43 -39.56 -24.31
N ASP A 424 -29.61 -38.93 -24.47
CA ASP A 424 -30.94 -39.49 -24.82
C ASP A 424 -31.96 -39.95 -23.74
N ALA A 425 -33.16 -39.34 -23.90
CA ALA A 425 -34.53 -39.87 -23.78
C ALA A 425 -34.92 -40.64 -22.50
N ASP A 426 -35.75 -40.04 -21.64
CA ASP A 426 -37.22 -39.93 -21.72
C ASP A 426 -37.73 -38.86 -20.74
#